data_AF-A6QS27-F1
#
_entry.id   AF-A6QS27-F1
#
_cell.length_a   1.000
_cell.length_b   1.000
_cell.length_c   1.000
_cell.angle_alpha   90.00
_cell.angle_beta   90.00
_cell.angle_gamma   90.00
#
_symmetry.space_group_name_H-M   'P 1'
#
loop_
_entity.id
_entity.type
_entity.pdbx_description
1 polymer ?
#
loop_
_entity_poly.entity_id
_entity_poly.type
_entity_poly.pdbx_seq_one_letter_code
_entity_poly.pdbx_strand_id
1 'polypeptide(L)'
;MAASYSTVPSVALKAPEIFHVAIPEQQLSEFKTLLKLSKIPAPTYESLQEDGRYGISHKWLTETKKYWEEEFDWRKNEEFINSFPNFKATVDLPAGNENEEFKIHFVALFSQRADAIPIALLHGWPGSFLEFLPLLTLMREKYTPQTLPYHLIVPSLPGYAFSSTPPLTRGFYETDIAKVMHQLMVDLGFESFRLSGTRG
;
A
#
# COMPACT_ATOMS: atom_id res chain seq x y z
N MET A 1 -3.17 -25.90 12.04
CA MET A 1 -2.41 -24.79 11.44
C MET A 1 -3.43 -23.82 10.88
N ALA A 2 -3.41 -22.55 11.31
CA ALA A 2 -4.37 -21.56 10.82
C ALA A 2 -4.24 -21.46 9.30
N ALA A 3 -5.33 -21.65 8.57
CA ALA A 3 -5.33 -21.52 7.14
C ALA A 3 -4.86 -20.10 6.78
N SER A 4 -3.81 -19.99 5.95
CA SER A 4 -3.25 -18.71 5.56
C SER A 4 -4.07 -18.13 4.41
N TYR A 5 -4.42 -16.84 4.47
CA TYR A 5 -5.02 -16.12 3.34
C TYR A 5 -4.04 -15.88 2.18
N SER A 6 -2.85 -16.49 2.22
CA SER A 6 -1.78 -16.34 1.23
C SER A 6 -1.88 -17.32 0.06
N THR A 7 -2.85 -18.24 0.06
CA THR A 7 -3.01 -19.18 -1.06
C THR A 7 -3.57 -18.43 -2.26
N VAL A 8 -2.72 -18.18 -3.25
CA VAL A 8 -3.09 -17.58 -4.53
C VAL A 8 -4.17 -18.45 -5.20
N PRO A 9 -5.24 -17.85 -5.76
CA PRO A 9 -6.28 -18.61 -6.46
C PRO A 9 -5.69 -19.50 -7.55
N SER A 10 -6.19 -20.73 -7.68
CA SER A 10 -5.71 -21.68 -8.71
C SER A 10 -5.98 -21.23 -10.15
N VAL A 11 -6.86 -20.23 -10.31
CA VAL A 11 -7.19 -19.61 -11.61
C VAL A 11 -6.19 -18.52 -12.02
N ALA A 12 -5.22 -18.16 -11.16
CA ALA A 12 -4.24 -17.15 -11.47
C ALA A 12 -3.38 -17.56 -12.68
N LEU A 13 -3.25 -16.64 -13.64
CA LEU A 13 -2.47 -16.82 -14.87
C LEU A 13 -0.98 -16.63 -14.61
N LYS A 14 -0.63 -15.71 -13.69
CA LYS A 14 0.74 -15.49 -13.22
C LYS A 14 0.76 -15.58 -11.69
N ALA A 15 1.71 -16.36 -11.17
CA ALA A 15 1.92 -16.44 -9.74
C ALA A 15 2.70 -15.20 -9.25
N PRO A 16 2.17 -14.43 -8.28
CA PRO A 16 2.91 -13.35 -7.66
C PRO A 16 3.97 -13.90 -6.70
N GLU A 17 5.02 -13.13 -6.46
CA GLU A 17 6.09 -13.47 -5.51
C GLU A 17 5.69 -13.03 -4.10
N ILE A 18 5.99 -13.83 -3.08
CA ILE A 18 5.80 -13.41 -1.68
C ILE A 18 6.74 -12.25 -1.40
N PHE A 19 6.19 -11.18 -0.82
CA PHE A 19 6.94 -10.01 -0.41
C PHE A 19 6.94 -9.89 1.12
N HIS A 20 8.05 -9.42 1.68
CA HIS A 20 8.17 -9.11 3.09
C HIS A 20 8.85 -7.76 3.22
N VAL A 21 8.24 -6.85 3.98
CA VAL A 21 8.84 -5.55 4.27
C VAL A 21 10.01 -5.78 5.23
N ALA A 22 11.19 -5.33 4.83
CA ALA A 22 12.39 -5.43 5.66
C ALA A 22 13.28 -4.21 5.39
N ILE A 23 12.95 -3.07 6.02
CA ILE A 23 13.71 -1.85 5.86
C ILE A 23 15.06 -1.99 6.59
N PRO A 24 16.21 -1.75 5.93
CA PRO A 24 17.52 -1.86 6.58
C PRO A 24 17.66 -0.92 7.77
N GLU A 25 18.32 -1.37 8.84
CA GLU A 25 18.56 -0.56 10.05
C GLU A 25 19.31 0.74 9.73
N GLN A 26 20.17 0.72 8.71
CA GLN A 26 20.86 1.90 8.21
C GLN A 26 19.88 3.00 7.78
N GLN A 27 18.81 2.67 7.05
CA GLN A 27 17.82 3.65 6.60
C GLN A 27 17.02 4.22 7.78
N LEU A 28 16.71 3.39 8.78
CA LEU A 28 16.03 3.86 10.00
C LEU A 28 16.90 4.81 10.83
N SER A 29 18.20 4.51 10.94
CA SER A 29 19.18 5.37 11.60
C SER A 29 19.37 6.70 10.86
N GLU A 30 19.44 6.65 9.52
CA GLU A 30 19.52 7.84 8.67
C GLU A 30 18.29 8.71 8.85
N PHE A 31 17.09 8.12 8.78
CA PHE A 31 15.83 8.81 9.03
C PHE A 31 15.81 9.52 10.39
N LYS A 32 16.20 8.84 11.49
CA LYS A 32 16.29 9.46 12.82
C LYS A 32 17.31 10.60 12.87
N THR A 33 18.40 10.50 12.13
CA THR A 33 19.42 11.55 12.05
C THR A 33 18.88 12.79 11.32
N LEU A 34 18.26 12.60 10.17
CA LEU A 34 17.64 13.68 9.39
C LEU A 34 16.54 14.40 10.18
N LEU A 35 15.72 13.63 10.90
CA LEU A 35 14.67 14.18 11.76
C LEU A 35 15.24 15.09 12.85
N LYS A 36 16.29 14.63 13.55
CA LYS A 36 16.97 15.41 14.60
C LYS A 36 17.55 16.72 14.08
N LEU A 37 18.21 16.67 12.92
CA LEU A 37 18.83 17.84 12.30
C LEU A 37 17.83 18.82 11.68
N SER A 38 16.61 18.39 11.37
CA SER A 38 15.57 19.23 10.75
C SER A 38 15.11 20.32 11.71
N LYS A 39 15.23 21.59 11.31
CA LYS A 39 14.83 22.73 12.16
C LYS A 39 13.33 22.99 12.08
N ILE A 40 12.73 23.33 13.22
CA ILE A 40 11.37 23.88 13.26
C ILE A 40 11.48 25.41 13.09
N PRO A 41 10.72 26.04 12.19
CA PRO A 41 10.69 27.50 12.04
C PRO A 41 10.29 28.21 13.34
N ALA A 42 10.75 29.44 13.55
CA ALA A 42 10.31 30.25 14.69
C ALA A 42 8.79 30.53 14.62
N PRO A 43 8.10 30.68 15.77
CA PRO A 43 6.67 30.99 15.77
C PRO A 43 6.33 32.27 15.00
N THR A 44 5.31 32.19 14.16
CA THR A 44 4.65 33.33 13.48
C THR A 44 3.20 33.46 13.92
N TYR A 45 2.57 34.60 13.60
CA TYR A 45 1.15 34.81 13.86
C TYR A 45 0.27 33.66 13.33
N GLU A 46 0.54 33.18 12.11
CA GLU A 46 -0.20 32.09 11.46
C GLU A 46 -0.01 30.76 12.18
N SER A 47 1.24 30.42 12.54
CA SER A 47 1.59 29.14 13.17
C SER A 47 1.08 29.01 14.63
N LEU A 48 0.70 30.14 15.24
CA LEU A 48 0.12 30.20 16.59
C LEU A 48 -1.40 30.02 16.60
N GLN A 49 -2.05 29.93 15.42
CA GLN A 49 -3.48 29.67 15.33
C GLN A 49 -3.76 28.17 15.50
N GLU A 50 -4.33 27.79 16.64
CA GLU A 50 -4.62 26.38 16.95
C GLU A 50 -5.85 25.82 16.20
N ASP A 51 -6.66 26.67 15.56
CA ASP A 51 -7.81 26.25 14.75
C ASP A 51 -7.42 25.75 13.34
N GLY A 52 -6.13 25.79 12.99
CA GLY A 52 -5.60 25.24 11.74
C GLY A 52 -5.96 26.03 10.48
N ARG A 53 -6.55 27.23 10.60
CA ARG A 53 -7.03 28.01 9.45
C ARG A 53 -5.94 28.44 8.45
N TYR A 54 -4.68 28.36 8.87
CA TYR A 54 -3.50 28.64 8.03
C TYR A 54 -2.59 27.42 7.84
N GLY A 55 -3.04 26.21 8.16
CA GLY A 55 -2.27 24.98 8.09
C GLY A 55 -1.81 24.47 9.46
N ILE A 56 -0.72 23.69 9.47
CA ILE A 56 -0.20 23.07 10.70
C ILE A 56 0.29 24.12 11.70
N SER A 57 -0.03 23.94 12.98
CA SER A 57 0.44 24.83 14.04
C SER A 57 1.89 24.52 14.44
N HIS A 58 2.60 25.52 14.97
CA HIS A 58 3.95 25.34 15.51
C HIS A 58 3.96 24.28 16.62
N LYS A 59 2.93 24.29 17.48
CA LYS A 59 2.76 23.33 18.56
C LYS A 59 2.62 21.90 18.01
N TRP A 60 1.72 21.68 17.06
CA TRP A 60 1.51 20.35 16.46
C TRP A 60 2.79 19.80 15.80
N LEU A 61 3.51 20.64 15.05
CA LEU A 61 4.76 20.23 14.40
C LEU A 61 5.85 19.88 15.42
N THR A 62 5.95 20.65 16.50
CA THR A 62 6.92 20.42 17.59
C THR A 62 6.63 19.11 18.33
N GLU A 63 5.38 18.88 18.70
CA GLU A 63 4.94 17.65 19.37
C GLU A 63 5.10 16.42 18.45
N THR A 64 4.76 16.56 17.16
CA THR A 64 4.91 15.49 16.17
C THR A 64 6.38 15.12 15.94
N LYS A 65 7.26 16.13 15.80
CA LYS A 65 8.70 15.89 15.69
C LYS A 65 9.21 15.13 16.91
N LYS A 66 8.83 15.57 18.12
CA LYS A 66 9.22 14.91 19.37
C LYS A 66 8.75 13.44 19.42
N TYR A 67 7.49 13.17 19.08
CA TYR A 67 6.97 11.81 19.00
C TYR A 67 7.77 10.96 18.01
N TRP A 68 8.09 11.48 16.83
CA TRP A 68 8.88 10.77 15.82
C TRP A 68 10.32 10.47 16.29
N GLU A 69 10.91 11.34 17.11
CA GLU A 69 12.27 11.16 17.64
C GLU A 69 12.34 10.15 18.79
N GLU A 70 11.35 10.18 19.69
CA GLU A 70 11.41 9.51 20.99
C GLU A 70 10.56 8.24 21.06
N GLU A 71 9.42 8.21 20.37
CA GLU A 71 8.38 7.19 20.58
C GLU A 71 8.09 6.35 19.34
N PHE A 72 8.25 6.93 18.14
CA PHE A 72 7.96 6.22 16.90
C PHE A 72 8.91 5.04 16.67
N ASP A 73 8.29 3.87 16.45
CA ASP A 73 8.98 2.62 16.19
C ASP A 73 8.50 2.03 14.86
N TRP A 74 9.37 2.08 13.84
CA TRP A 74 9.08 1.50 12.54
C TRP A 74 8.89 -0.02 12.61
N ARG A 75 9.61 -0.72 13.48
CA ARG A 75 9.58 -2.19 13.53
C ARG A 75 8.20 -2.72 13.90
N LYS A 76 7.49 -2.04 14.81
CA LYS A 76 6.08 -2.36 15.11
C LYS A 76 5.17 -2.22 13.90
N ASN A 77 5.37 -1.19 13.09
CA ASN A 77 4.59 -0.97 11.87
C ASN A 77 4.93 -2.01 10.79
N GLU A 78 6.22 -2.33 10.63
CA GLU A 78 6.71 -3.36 9.73
C GLU A 78 6.16 -4.75 10.08
N GLU A 79 6.19 -5.14 11.36
CA GLU A 79 5.57 -6.38 11.85
C GLU A 79 4.06 -6.41 11.57
N PHE A 80 3.36 -5.30 11.80
CA PHE A 80 1.93 -5.21 11.51
C PHE A 80 1.64 -5.39 10.02
N ILE A 81 2.39 -4.72 9.13
CA ILE A 81 2.27 -4.89 7.67
C ILE A 81 2.51 -6.35 7.28
N ASN A 82 3.59 -6.95 7.78
CA ASN A 82 3.98 -8.32 7.49
C ASN A 82 3.07 -9.38 8.12
N SER A 83 2.17 -9.00 9.03
CA SER A 83 1.11 -9.87 9.54
C SER A 83 0.04 -10.17 8.47
N PHE A 84 0.05 -9.45 7.34
CA PHE A 84 -0.78 -9.73 6.17
C PHE A 84 0.03 -10.41 5.07
N PRO A 85 -0.61 -11.24 4.22
CA PRO A 85 0.02 -11.71 3.00
C PRO A 85 0.36 -10.52 2.08
N ASN A 86 1.65 -10.28 1.90
CA ASN A 86 2.19 -9.26 1.00
C ASN A 86 2.80 -9.95 -0.22
N PHE A 87 2.66 -9.33 -1.38
CA PHE A 87 3.13 -9.89 -2.64
C PHE A 87 3.72 -8.82 -3.55
N LYS A 88 4.52 -9.26 -4.52
CA LYS A 88 4.99 -8.46 -5.64
C LYS A 88 4.70 -9.21 -6.95
N ALA A 89 3.95 -8.58 -7.83
CA ALA A 89 3.64 -9.10 -9.16
C ALA A 89 4.41 -8.32 -10.23
N THR A 90 4.75 -9.02 -11.31
CA THR A 90 5.26 -8.40 -12.53
C THR A 90 4.10 -8.25 -13.50
N VAL A 91 3.73 -7.02 -13.82
CA VAL A 91 2.64 -6.67 -14.74
C VAL A 91 3.26 -6.15 -16.03
N ASP A 92 2.97 -6.81 -17.14
CA ASP A 92 3.47 -6.45 -18.46
C ASP A 92 2.34 -5.79 -19.25
N LEU A 93 2.59 -4.59 -19.78
CA LEU A 93 1.67 -3.91 -20.69
C LEU A 93 2.29 -3.72 -22.07
N PRO A 94 1.53 -3.87 -23.16
CA PRO A 94 2.02 -3.53 -24.50
C PRO A 94 2.38 -2.06 -24.61
N ALA A 95 3.60 -1.76 -25.09
CA ALA A 95 4.11 -0.41 -25.32
C ALA A 95 4.80 -0.34 -26.70
N GLY A 96 3.98 -0.25 -27.76
CA GLY A 96 4.48 -0.29 -29.14
C GLY A 96 4.96 -1.68 -29.53
N ASN A 97 6.25 -1.83 -29.86
CA ASN A 97 6.86 -3.12 -30.24
C ASN A 97 7.48 -3.87 -29.06
N GLU A 98 7.46 -3.29 -27.86
CA GLU A 98 8.02 -3.87 -26.64
C GLU A 98 6.95 -3.94 -25.54
N ASN A 99 7.22 -4.70 -24.49
CA ASN A 99 6.41 -4.70 -23.27
C ASN A 99 7.04 -3.78 -22.23
N GLU A 100 6.21 -2.96 -21.58
CA GLU A 100 6.60 -2.16 -20.43
C GLU A 100 6.26 -2.93 -19.15
N GLU A 101 7.28 -3.19 -18.33
CA GLU A 101 7.19 -3.99 -17.12
C GLU A 101 6.97 -3.11 -15.88
N PHE A 102 6.02 -3.50 -15.03
CA PHE A 102 5.74 -2.85 -13.75
C PHE A 102 5.83 -3.86 -12.61
N LYS A 103 6.63 -3.57 -11.58
CA LYS A 103 6.65 -4.37 -10.35
C LYS A 103 5.65 -3.80 -9.36
N ILE A 104 4.52 -4.47 -9.19
CA ILE A 104 3.41 -3.99 -8.35
C ILE A 104 3.36 -4.75 -7.04
N HIS A 105 3.53 -4.02 -5.95
CA HIS A 105 3.27 -4.52 -4.61
C HIS A 105 1.77 -4.55 -4.32
N PHE A 106 1.31 -5.56 -3.60
CA PHE A 106 -0.05 -5.58 -3.05
C PHE A 106 -0.14 -6.44 -1.80
N VAL A 107 -1.09 -6.08 -0.93
CA VAL A 107 -1.54 -6.92 0.19
C VAL A 107 -2.80 -7.66 -0.22
N ALA A 108 -2.96 -8.92 0.19
CA ALA A 108 -4.17 -9.66 -0.13
C ALA A 108 -4.70 -10.51 1.02
N LEU A 109 -6.03 -10.67 1.04
CA LEU A 109 -6.69 -11.79 1.69
C LEU A 109 -7.38 -12.63 0.61
N PHE A 110 -6.80 -13.78 0.27
CA PHE A 110 -7.42 -14.72 -0.65
C PHE A 110 -8.37 -15.67 0.08
N SER A 111 -9.59 -15.79 -0.45
CA SER A 111 -10.54 -16.82 -0.06
C SER A 111 -10.18 -18.19 -0.67
N GLN A 112 -10.64 -19.26 -0.04
CA GLN A 112 -10.63 -20.62 -0.59
C GLN A 112 -11.96 -21.01 -1.23
N ARG A 113 -12.94 -20.10 -1.23
CA ARG A 113 -14.22 -20.32 -1.91
C ARG A 113 -14.07 -20.07 -3.40
N ALA A 114 -14.56 -21.01 -4.21
CA ALA A 114 -14.57 -20.88 -5.67
C ALA A 114 -15.50 -19.75 -6.17
N ASP A 115 -16.48 -19.34 -5.36
CA ASP A 115 -17.45 -18.30 -5.67
C ASP A 115 -17.13 -16.95 -5.01
N ALA A 116 -15.93 -16.79 -4.41
CA ALA A 116 -15.54 -15.55 -3.77
C ALA A 116 -15.41 -14.40 -4.78
N ILE A 117 -16.01 -13.26 -4.45
CA ILE A 117 -16.03 -12.10 -5.36
C ILE A 117 -14.67 -11.38 -5.26
N PRO A 118 -13.94 -11.17 -6.36
CA PRO A 118 -12.70 -10.41 -6.33
C PRO A 118 -12.97 -8.92 -6.20
N ILE A 119 -12.28 -8.25 -5.28
CA ILE A 119 -12.38 -6.82 -5.00
C ILE A 119 -10.98 -6.21 -4.92
N ALA A 120 -10.72 -5.20 -5.75
CA ALA A 120 -9.54 -4.36 -5.63
C ALA A 120 -9.87 -3.08 -4.85
N LEU A 121 -9.05 -2.78 -3.85
CA LEU A 121 -9.17 -1.61 -2.97
C LEU A 121 -8.05 -0.62 -3.29
N LEU A 122 -8.39 0.45 -4.00
CA LEU A 122 -7.43 1.42 -4.52
C LEU A 122 -7.29 2.61 -3.55
N HIS A 123 -6.08 2.89 -3.09
CA HIS A 123 -5.80 4.07 -2.27
C HIS A 123 -5.60 5.33 -3.13
N GLY A 124 -5.65 6.50 -2.50
CA GLY A 124 -5.35 7.80 -3.12
C GLY A 124 -4.03 8.40 -2.64
N TRP A 125 -3.91 9.72 -2.82
CA TRP A 125 -2.86 10.56 -2.23
C TRP A 125 -3.45 11.41 -1.10
N PRO A 126 -2.74 11.66 0.03
CA PRO A 126 -1.38 11.21 0.38
C PRO A 126 -1.34 9.78 0.97
N GLY A 127 -2.31 8.95 0.60
CA GLY A 127 -2.52 7.61 1.10
C GLY A 127 -1.55 6.53 0.63
N SER A 128 -1.80 5.32 1.12
CA SER A 128 -1.16 4.09 0.64
C SER A 128 -2.02 2.88 0.97
N PHE A 129 -1.54 1.67 0.63
CA PHE A 129 -2.17 0.40 1.02
C PHE A 129 -2.43 0.28 2.54
N LEU A 130 -1.70 1.05 3.37
CA LEU A 130 -1.86 1.09 4.82
C LEU A 130 -3.29 1.48 5.25
N GLU A 131 -3.99 2.29 4.46
CA GLU A 131 -5.36 2.74 4.74
C GLU A 131 -6.35 1.58 4.88
N PHE A 132 -6.09 0.47 4.20
CA PHE A 132 -6.98 -0.68 4.18
C PHE A 132 -6.60 -1.79 5.16
N LEU A 133 -5.43 -1.73 5.81
CA LEU A 133 -5.04 -2.75 6.79
C LEU A 133 -6.05 -2.90 7.95
N PRO A 134 -6.61 -1.81 8.53
CA PRO A 134 -7.66 -1.94 9.54
C PRO A 134 -8.91 -2.69 9.03
N LEU A 135 -9.32 -2.46 7.78
CA LEU A 135 -10.40 -3.22 7.14
C LEU A 135 -10.03 -4.70 7.00
N LEU A 136 -8.82 -5.01 6.55
CA LEU A 136 -8.36 -6.39 6.42
C LEU A 136 -8.30 -7.10 7.79
N THR A 137 -7.94 -6.40 8.87
CA THR A 137 -8.01 -6.92 10.24
C THR A 137 -9.43 -7.37 10.58
N LEU A 138 -10.42 -6.49 10.40
CA LEU A 138 -11.83 -6.82 10.67
C LEU A 138 -12.33 -8.01 9.84
N MET A 139 -11.90 -8.10 8.58
CA MET A 139 -12.27 -9.21 7.70
C MET A 139 -11.68 -10.54 8.17
N ARG A 140 -10.43 -10.53 8.64
CA ARG A 140 -9.75 -11.71 9.21
C ARG A 140 -10.36 -12.15 10.55
N GLU A 141 -10.77 -11.20 11.38
CA GLU A 141 -11.43 -11.49 12.66
C GLU A 141 -12.82 -12.13 12.44
N LYS A 142 -13.51 -11.72 11.37
CA LYS A 142 -14.88 -12.18 11.08
C LYS A 142 -14.96 -13.47 10.26
N TYR A 143 -14.02 -13.71 9.36
CA TYR A 143 -14.08 -14.82 8.41
C TYR A 143 -12.77 -15.58 8.38
N THR A 144 -12.81 -16.91 8.32
CA THR A 144 -11.67 -17.76 7.93
C THR A 144 -11.47 -17.76 6.41
N PRO A 145 -10.33 -18.23 5.87
CA PRO A 145 -10.15 -18.33 4.41
C PRO A 145 -11.25 -19.16 3.71
N GLN A 146 -11.81 -20.18 4.36
CA GLN A 146 -12.88 -21.02 3.79
C GLN A 146 -14.25 -20.34 3.78
N THR A 147 -14.45 -19.30 4.58
CA THR A 147 -15.75 -18.64 4.75
C THR A 147 -15.78 -17.24 4.14
N LEU A 148 -14.62 -16.62 3.95
CA LEU A 148 -14.45 -15.29 3.37
C LEU A 148 -15.13 -15.21 1.99
N PRO A 149 -16.18 -14.39 1.82
CA PRO A 149 -16.91 -14.31 0.55
C PRO A 149 -16.19 -13.51 -0.54
N TYR A 150 -14.98 -13.01 -0.27
CA TYR A 150 -14.25 -12.10 -1.16
C TYR A 150 -12.79 -12.52 -1.32
N HIS A 151 -12.20 -12.22 -2.48
CA HIS A 151 -10.76 -12.01 -2.56
C HIS A 151 -10.53 -10.50 -2.41
N LEU A 152 -9.77 -10.08 -1.40
CA LEU A 152 -9.46 -8.66 -1.18
C LEU A 152 -8.04 -8.39 -1.62
N ILE A 153 -7.85 -7.51 -2.60
CA ILE A 153 -6.55 -7.15 -3.16
C ILE A 153 -6.36 -5.64 -2.93
N VAL A 154 -5.28 -5.26 -2.26
CA VAL A 154 -4.93 -3.87 -1.94
C VAL A 154 -3.60 -3.54 -2.61
N PRO A 155 -3.61 -3.10 -3.88
CA PRO A 155 -2.38 -2.77 -4.58
C PRO A 155 -1.82 -1.44 -4.13
N SER A 156 -0.49 -1.35 -4.10
CA SER A 156 0.22 -0.09 -4.15
C SER A 156 0.23 0.41 -5.59
N LEU A 157 -0.35 1.59 -5.83
CA LEU A 157 -0.33 2.22 -7.16
C LEU A 157 1.12 2.42 -7.65
N PRO A 158 1.37 2.46 -8.98
CA PRO A 158 2.70 2.76 -9.51
C PRO A 158 3.27 4.05 -8.91
N GLY A 159 4.51 3.99 -8.40
CA GLY A 159 5.15 5.10 -7.70
C GLY A 159 4.86 5.20 -6.20
N TYR A 160 4.04 4.32 -5.63
CA TYR A 160 3.71 4.32 -4.20
C TYR A 160 4.39 3.16 -3.46
N ALA A 161 4.90 3.48 -2.27
CA ALA A 161 5.47 2.55 -1.30
C ALA A 161 6.47 1.54 -1.93
N PHE A 162 6.03 0.29 -2.14
CA PHE A 162 6.90 -0.81 -2.59
C PHE A 162 6.70 -1.21 -4.06
N SER A 163 5.82 -0.50 -4.79
CA SER A 163 5.67 -0.64 -6.25
C SER A 163 6.76 0.16 -6.98
N SER A 164 7.13 -0.29 -8.17
CA SER A 164 8.07 0.43 -9.03
C SER A 164 7.56 1.83 -9.37
N THR A 165 8.50 2.75 -9.61
CA THR A 165 8.17 4.08 -10.10
C THR A 165 7.55 4.02 -11.51
N PRO A 166 6.79 5.05 -11.92
CA PRO A 166 6.39 5.21 -13.30
C PRO A 166 7.60 5.25 -14.26
N PRO A 167 7.39 5.01 -15.57
CA PRO A 167 8.45 5.02 -16.56
C PRO A 167 9.17 6.38 -16.62
N LEU A 168 10.49 6.36 -16.78
CA LEU A 168 11.30 7.58 -16.90
C LEU A 168 11.33 8.15 -18.33
N THR A 169 10.78 7.42 -19.30
CA THR A 169 10.91 7.70 -20.74
C THR A 169 9.69 8.39 -21.35
N ARG A 170 8.55 8.46 -20.62
CA ARG A 170 7.29 9.02 -21.10
C ARG A 170 6.41 9.53 -19.98
N GLY A 171 5.39 10.32 -20.33
CA GLY A 171 4.30 10.64 -19.40
C GLY A 171 3.51 9.40 -19.00
N PHE A 172 3.03 9.39 -17.76
CA PHE A 172 2.28 8.30 -17.16
C PHE A 172 1.06 8.86 -16.44
N TYR A 173 -0.14 8.44 -16.85
CA TYR A 173 -1.40 9.07 -16.46
C TYR A 173 -2.34 8.08 -15.79
N GLU A 174 -3.50 8.56 -15.32
CA GLU A 174 -4.50 7.75 -14.63
C GLU A 174 -4.98 6.57 -15.48
N THR A 175 -5.05 6.75 -16.79
CA THR A 175 -5.43 5.67 -17.73
C THR A 175 -4.38 4.57 -17.80
N ASP A 176 -3.09 4.88 -17.62
CA ASP A 176 -2.04 3.87 -17.55
C ASP A 176 -2.08 3.13 -16.22
N ILE A 177 -2.29 3.85 -15.11
CA ILE A 177 -2.52 3.24 -13.79
C ILE A 177 -3.69 2.26 -13.85
N ALA A 178 -4.81 2.66 -14.46
CA ALA A 178 -5.98 1.80 -14.61
C ALA A 178 -5.67 0.53 -15.41
N LYS A 179 -4.88 0.61 -16.49
CA LYS A 179 -4.44 -0.57 -17.25
C LYS A 179 -3.57 -1.49 -16.41
N VAL A 180 -2.61 -0.94 -15.66
CA VAL A 180 -1.72 -1.75 -14.80
C VAL A 180 -2.54 -2.46 -13.71
N MET A 181 -3.46 -1.75 -13.05
CA MET A 181 -4.31 -2.35 -12.01
C MET A 181 -5.29 -3.38 -12.58
N HIS A 182 -5.85 -3.13 -13.76
CA HIS A 182 -6.70 -4.11 -14.45
C HIS A 182 -5.91 -5.37 -14.80
N GLN A 183 -4.72 -5.21 -15.40
CA GLN A 183 -3.88 -6.33 -15.78
C GLN A 183 -3.40 -7.13 -14.56
N LEU A 184 -3.10 -6.48 -13.43
CA LEU A 184 -2.83 -7.17 -12.16
C LEU A 184 -3.97 -8.12 -11.76
N MET A 185 -5.23 -7.65 -11.84
CA MET A 185 -6.39 -8.47 -11.49
C MET A 185 -6.59 -9.62 -12.49
N VAL A 186 -6.38 -9.38 -13.79
CA VAL A 186 -6.43 -10.41 -14.83
C VAL A 186 -5.33 -11.45 -14.63
N ASP A 187 -4.10 -11.03 -14.31
CA ASP A 187 -2.97 -11.92 -14.03
C ASP A 187 -3.24 -12.81 -12.81
N LEU A 188 -4.02 -12.32 -11.83
CA LEU A 188 -4.52 -13.09 -10.69
C LEU A 188 -5.72 -13.99 -11.02
N GLY A 189 -6.18 -14.02 -12.28
CA GLY A 189 -7.26 -14.88 -12.76
C GLY A 189 -8.66 -14.29 -12.64
N PHE A 190 -8.78 -12.98 -12.41
CA PHE A 190 -10.06 -12.31 -12.21
C PHE A 190 -10.50 -11.51 -13.44
N GLU A 191 -11.28 -12.14 -14.33
CA GLU A 191 -11.85 -11.46 -15.52
C GLU A 191 -12.96 -10.45 -15.16
N SER A 192 -13.66 -10.67 -14.05
CA SER A 192 -14.64 -9.73 -13.49
C SER A 192 -14.36 -9.51 -12.02
N PHE A 193 -14.31 -8.24 -11.62
CA PHE A 193 -14.05 -7.84 -10.25
C PHE A 193 -14.81 -6.56 -9.90
N ARG A 194 -14.79 -6.19 -8.63
CA ARG A 194 -15.29 -4.91 -8.14
C ARG A 194 -14.13 -4.02 -7.73
N LEU A 195 -14.33 -2.72 -7.88
CA LEU A 195 -13.40 -1.70 -7.44
C LEU A 195 -14.05 -0.87 -6.35
N SER A 196 -13.27 -0.58 -5.31
CA SER A 196 -13.57 0.46 -4.34
C SER A 196 -12.31 1.27 -4.15
N GLY A 197 -12.43 2.57 -3.89
CA GLY A 197 -11.27 3.40 -3.63
C GLY A 197 -11.56 4.56 -2.71
N THR A 198 -10.50 5.13 -2.16
CA THR A 198 -10.58 6.40 -1.43
C THR A 198 -10.51 7.55 -2.42
N ARG A 199 -11.27 8.65 -2.18
CA ARG A 199 -11.09 9.87 -2.97
C ARG A 199 -9.76 10.50 -2.56
N GLY A 200 -8.83 10.60 -3.50
CA GLY A 200 -7.75 11.59 -3.48
C GLY A 200 -8.24 12.91 -4.04
#